data_AF-A0A077QQ41-F1
#
_entry.id   AF-A0A077QQ41-F1
#
_cell.length_a   1.000
_cell.length_b   1.000
_cell.length_c   1.000
_cell.angle_alpha   90.00
_cell.angle_beta   90.00
_cell.angle_gamma   90.00
#
_symmetry.space_group_name_H-M   'P 1'
#
loop_
_entity.id
_entity.type
_entity.pdbx_description
1 polymer ?
#
loop_
_entity_poly.entity_id
_entity_poly.type
_entity_poly.pdbx_seq_one_letter_code
_entity_poly.pdbx_strand_id
1 'polypeptide(L)'
;MSLLRTSSSTILGVRQVIRTPLTRNFASASNPSSASTTGPWSDFPNTTRLNRYLVVAQDFSDSGANARRFEVRDRHLEHAQFGKRAGRIELGGALLKTDFQNIDEQTGPGPHMIGSIFIVLGESIQDVRQRVMQDEYVQGNVWDVEKLKIYPFLQAPLVKHKHDIEMGEAEANSTSSSNNKENANATLGQLRQDLAAGKGPKIVTLGALRKMHQSVYNRFQN
;
A
#
# COMPACT_ATOMS: atom_id res chain seq x y z
N MET A 1 -64.03 -7.03 31.68
CA MET A 1 -64.04 -7.34 33.12
C MET A 1 -64.35 -8.82 33.29
N SER A 2 -63.42 -9.63 33.81
CA SER A 2 -63.74 -10.98 34.33
C SER A 2 -62.66 -11.45 35.32
N LEU A 3 -63.02 -11.28 36.59
CA LEU A 3 -62.78 -12.05 37.81
C LEU A 3 -61.68 -13.15 37.87
N LEU A 4 -60.65 -12.88 38.70
CA LEU A 4 -60.22 -13.63 39.91
C LEU A 4 -60.94 -14.99 40.18
N ARG A 5 -60.36 -16.10 40.70
CA ARG A 5 -59.25 -16.30 41.65
C ARG A 5 -58.96 -17.82 41.86
N THR A 6 -57.69 -18.10 42.21
CA THR A 6 -57.15 -19.10 43.19
C THR A 6 -57.38 -20.62 43.07
N SER A 7 -56.26 -21.36 43.16
CA SER A 7 -56.05 -22.35 44.24
C SER A 7 -54.54 -22.58 44.48
N SER A 8 -54.15 -22.50 45.75
CA SER A 8 -52.83 -22.81 46.30
C SER A 8 -52.62 -24.33 46.39
N SER A 9 -51.37 -24.77 46.32
CA SER A 9 -50.88 -25.92 47.10
C SER A 9 -49.36 -25.89 47.24
N THR A 10 -48.91 -25.84 48.49
CA THR A 10 -47.53 -25.87 48.96
C THR A 10 -47.09 -27.32 49.13
N ILE A 11 -45.94 -27.73 48.60
CA ILE A 11 -45.19 -28.90 49.12
C ILE A 11 -43.68 -28.56 49.16
N LEU A 12 -43.10 -28.72 50.35
CA LEU A 12 -41.67 -28.71 50.63
C LEU A 12 -40.96 -29.91 49.98
N GLY A 13 -39.79 -29.68 49.40
CA GLY A 13 -38.93 -30.74 48.87
C GLY A 13 -37.45 -30.35 48.89
N VAL A 14 -36.69 -31.02 49.73
CA VAL A 14 -35.31 -30.79 50.15
C VAL A 14 -34.25 -31.13 49.08
N ARG A 15 -33.16 -30.34 49.06
CA ARG A 15 -31.76 -30.58 48.58
C ARG A 15 -31.51 -31.27 47.23
N GLN A 16 -30.73 -30.59 46.39
CA GLN A 16 -29.29 -30.88 46.19
C GLN A 16 -28.65 -29.81 45.30
N VAL A 17 -27.65 -29.10 45.84
CA VAL A 17 -26.82 -28.17 45.08
C VAL A 17 -25.67 -28.99 44.48
N ILE A 18 -25.79 -29.34 43.20
CA ILE A 18 -24.68 -29.89 42.42
C ILE A 18 -23.97 -28.70 41.77
N ARG A 19 -22.84 -28.29 42.35
CA ARG A 19 -21.91 -27.34 41.74
C ARG A 19 -21.09 -28.08 40.69
N THR A 20 -21.34 -27.81 39.41
CA THR A 20 -20.42 -28.19 38.33
C THR A 20 -19.24 -27.23 38.32
N PRO A 21 -17.98 -27.72 38.24
CA PRO A 21 -16.85 -26.84 38.02
C PRO A 21 -16.86 -26.38 36.55
N LEU A 22 -16.97 -25.07 36.34
CA LEU A 22 -16.67 -24.41 35.07
C LEU A 22 -15.18 -24.65 34.76
N THR A 23 -14.89 -25.65 33.95
CA THR A 23 -13.58 -25.79 33.30
C THR A 23 -13.42 -24.61 32.34
N ARG A 24 -12.69 -23.60 32.80
CA ARG A 24 -12.17 -22.51 31.95
C ARG A 24 -11.18 -23.15 30.97
N ASN A 25 -11.68 -23.56 29.80
CA ASN A 25 -10.82 -23.79 28.66
C ASN A 25 -10.18 -22.45 28.33
N PHE A 26 -8.91 -22.30 28.68
CA PHE A 26 -8.06 -21.28 28.10
C PHE A 26 -7.92 -21.64 26.62
N ALA A 27 -8.82 -21.09 25.79
CA ALA A 27 -8.55 -20.99 24.38
C ALA A 27 -7.22 -20.24 24.27
N SER A 28 -6.20 -20.93 23.77
CA SER A 28 -4.98 -20.32 23.28
C SER A 28 -5.43 -19.35 22.19
N ALA A 29 -5.64 -18.08 22.57
CA ALA A 29 -5.75 -17.00 21.63
C ALA A 29 -4.44 -17.05 20.83
N SER A 30 -4.53 -17.54 19.60
CA SER A 30 -3.52 -17.27 18.59
C SER A 30 -3.31 -15.77 18.65
N ASN A 31 -2.11 -15.34 19.05
CA ASN A 31 -1.69 -13.95 18.97
C ASN A 31 -2.19 -13.43 17.62
N PRO A 32 -3.00 -12.35 17.58
CA PRO A 32 -3.13 -11.61 16.34
C PRO A 32 -1.70 -11.11 16.09
N SER A 33 -0.97 -11.83 15.25
CA SER A 33 0.31 -11.42 14.72
C SER A 33 0.09 -10.01 14.22
N SER A 34 0.65 -9.05 14.96
CA SER A 34 0.82 -7.64 14.63
C SER A 34 0.11 -7.28 13.34
N ALA A 35 -1.12 -6.74 13.44
CA ALA A 35 -1.78 -6.11 12.30
C ALA A 35 -0.73 -5.17 11.67
N SER A 36 -0.19 -5.58 10.53
CA SER A 36 1.00 -4.96 9.98
C SER A 36 0.57 -3.58 9.50
N THR A 37 1.06 -2.53 10.16
CA THR A 37 0.86 -1.13 9.77
C THR A 37 1.31 -0.85 8.32
N THR A 38 1.96 -1.82 7.68
CA THR A 38 2.55 -1.76 6.35
C THR A 38 1.69 -2.42 5.25
N GLY A 39 0.53 -2.99 5.57
CA GLY A 39 -0.41 -3.54 4.57
C GLY A 39 -0.10 -4.97 4.08
N PRO A 40 -1.01 -5.58 3.29
CA PRO A 40 -1.02 -7.01 2.99
C PRO A 40 0.07 -7.51 2.04
N TRP A 41 0.86 -6.60 1.46
CA TRP A 41 1.93 -6.91 0.50
C TRP A 41 3.33 -6.58 1.02
N SER A 42 3.45 -6.16 2.28
CA SER A 42 4.68 -5.55 2.80
C SER A 42 5.78 -6.50 3.24
N ASP A 43 5.46 -7.77 3.46
CA ASP A 43 6.46 -8.76 3.85
C ASP A 43 7.34 -9.17 2.68
N PHE A 44 8.61 -9.38 3.00
CA PHE A 44 9.54 -9.98 2.07
C PHE A 44 9.20 -11.47 1.89
N PRO A 45 9.19 -11.95 0.64
CA PRO A 45 8.95 -13.36 0.35
C PRO A 45 10.00 -14.25 1.00
N ASN A 46 9.55 -15.19 1.84
CA ASN A 46 10.42 -16.13 2.53
C ASN A 46 10.67 -17.43 1.72
N THR A 47 10.19 -17.46 0.48
CA THR A 47 10.31 -18.62 -0.40
C THR A 47 11.27 -18.33 -1.56
N THR A 48 11.91 -19.39 -2.05
CA THR A 48 12.89 -19.28 -3.15
C THR A 48 12.24 -19.07 -4.51
N ARG A 49 10.92 -19.29 -4.65
CA ARG A 49 10.21 -19.14 -5.92
C ARG A 49 8.81 -18.55 -5.72
N LEU A 50 8.61 -17.36 -6.27
CA LEU A 50 7.30 -16.75 -6.45
C LEU A 50 6.78 -17.01 -7.86
N ASN A 51 5.45 -17.09 -7.97
CA ASN A 51 4.75 -17.19 -9.24
C ASN A 51 3.97 -15.90 -9.50
N ARG A 52 3.80 -15.55 -10.78
CA ARG A 52 3.00 -14.40 -11.20
C ARG A 52 1.52 -14.73 -11.22
N TYR A 53 0.74 -13.79 -10.72
CA TYR A 53 -0.71 -13.83 -10.78
C TYR A 53 -1.25 -12.50 -11.27
N LEU A 54 -2.25 -12.57 -12.15
CA LEU A 54 -3.05 -11.42 -12.57
C LEU A 54 -4.29 -11.34 -11.69
N VAL A 55 -4.47 -10.20 -11.02
CA VAL A 55 -5.67 -9.89 -10.26
C VAL A 55 -6.49 -8.88 -11.03
N VAL A 56 -7.75 -9.22 -11.27
CA VAL A 56 -8.76 -8.34 -11.88
C VAL A 56 -9.89 -8.15 -10.86
N ALA A 57 -10.02 -6.95 -10.33
CA ALA A 57 -11.03 -6.59 -9.35
C ALA A 57 -11.95 -5.51 -9.93
N GLN A 58 -13.25 -5.77 -9.95
CA GLN A 58 -14.24 -4.76 -10.36
C GLN A 58 -14.74 -4.03 -9.12
N ASP A 59 -14.95 -2.73 -9.24
CA ASP A 59 -15.62 -1.97 -8.19
C ASP A 59 -17.11 -2.37 -8.16
N PHE A 60 -17.79 -2.12 -7.04
CA PHE A 60 -19.25 -2.21 -7.01
C PHE A 60 -19.88 -1.26 -8.04
N SER A 61 -21.05 -1.62 -8.57
CA SER A 61 -21.75 -0.84 -9.59
C SER A 61 -22.71 0.22 -9.02
N ASP A 62 -22.76 0.37 -7.68
CA ASP A 62 -23.57 1.40 -7.03
C ASP A 62 -22.94 2.80 -7.17
N SER A 63 -23.77 3.84 -7.04
CA SER A 63 -23.32 5.23 -7.18
C SER A 63 -22.30 5.67 -6.12
N GLY A 64 -22.21 4.97 -4.99
CA GLY A 64 -21.26 5.27 -3.91
C GLY A 64 -19.88 4.64 -4.08
N ALA A 65 -19.70 3.71 -5.04
CA ALA A 65 -18.45 2.95 -5.18
C ALA A 65 -17.23 3.84 -5.44
N ASN A 66 -17.37 4.83 -6.31
CA ASN A 66 -16.28 5.75 -6.64
C ASN A 66 -15.90 6.64 -5.44
N ALA A 67 -16.87 7.07 -4.63
CA ALA A 67 -16.60 7.84 -3.41
C ALA A 67 -15.85 7.01 -2.36
N ARG A 68 -16.30 5.76 -2.10
CA ARG A 68 -15.61 4.82 -1.20
C ARG A 68 -14.19 4.55 -1.67
N ARG A 69 -13.98 4.42 -2.98
CA ARG A 69 -12.64 4.29 -3.58
C ARG A 69 -11.76 5.45 -3.15
N PHE A 70 -12.19 6.70 -3.39
CA PHE A 70 -11.36 7.86 -3.07
C PHE A 70 -11.09 8.02 -1.58
N GLU A 71 -12.04 7.66 -0.71
CA GLU A 71 -11.88 7.73 0.74
C GLU A 71 -10.71 6.86 1.25
N VAL A 72 -10.52 5.66 0.67
CA VAL A 72 -9.48 4.72 1.12
C VAL A 72 -8.27 4.61 0.18
N ARG A 73 -8.31 5.34 -0.95
CA ARG A 73 -7.31 5.24 -2.03
C ARG A 73 -5.89 5.50 -1.56
N ASP A 74 -5.68 6.48 -0.70
CA ASP A 74 -4.33 6.84 -0.25
C ASP A 74 -3.69 5.69 0.54
N ARG A 75 -4.46 5.01 1.40
CA ARG A 75 -4.00 3.83 2.15
C ARG A 75 -3.77 2.63 1.21
N HIS A 76 -4.67 2.40 0.26
CA HIS A 76 -4.46 1.37 -0.78
C HIS A 76 -3.14 1.60 -1.54
N LEU A 77 -2.86 2.83 -1.96
CA LEU A 77 -1.63 3.16 -2.67
C LEU A 77 -0.39 3.05 -1.80
N GLU A 78 -0.47 3.42 -0.52
CA GLU A 78 0.63 3.23 0.43
C GLU A 78 0.97 1.74 0.59
N HIS A 79 -0.03 0.88 0.77
CA HIS A 79 0.16 -0.58 0.80
C HIS A 79 0.74 -1.12 -0.50
N ALA A 80 0.28 -0.61 -1.65
CA ALA A 80 0.82 -0.99 -2.95
C ALA A 80 2.30 -0.56 -3.11
N GLN A 81 2.69 0.60 -2.57
CA GLN A 81 4.09 1.05 -2.56
C GLN A 81 4.97 0.15 -1.69
N PHE A 82 4.49 -0.28 -0.51
CA PHE A 82 5.19 -1.27 0.29
C PHE A 82 5.35 -2.59 -0.47
N GLY A 83 4.28 -3.07 -1.12
CA GLY A 83 4.33 -4.27 -1.95
C GLY A 83 5.28 -4.18 -3.14
N LYS A 84 5.34 -3.02 -3.80
CA LYS A 84 6.30 -2.76 -4.88
C LYS A 84 7.74 -2.83 -4.36
N ARG A 85 8.02 -2.23 -3.19
CA ARG A 85 9.35 -2.26 -2.54
C ARG A 85 9.75 -3.65 -2.08
N ALA A 86 8.79 -4.45 -1.60
CA ALA A 86 9.00 -5.84 -1.20
C ALA A 86 9.17 -6.81 -2.38
N GLY A 87 8.98 -6.34 -3.63
CA GLY A 87 9.01 -7.19 -4.82
C GLY A 87 7.77 -8.08 -4.96
N ARG A 88 6.69 -7.78 -4.26
CA ARG A 88 5.41 -8.51 -4.30
C ARG A 88 4.46 -8.00 -5.38
N ILE A 89 4.56 -6.73 -5.76
CA ILE A 89 3.73 -6.11 -6.81
C ILE A 89 4.63 -5.67 -7.96
N GLU A 90 4.38 -6.19 -9.16
CA GLU A 90 5.11 -5.78 -10.37
C GLU A 90 4.45 -4.59 -11.05
N LEU A 91 3.12 -4.59 -11.15
CA LEU A 91 2.34 -3.56 -11.83
C LEU A 91 0.96 -3.44 -11.20
N GLY A 92 0.40 -2.23 -11.18
CA GLY A 92 -0.98 -1.98 -10.77
C GLY A 92 -1.57 -0.77 -11.46
N GLY A 93 -2.88 -0.77 -11.68
CA GLY A 93 -3.60 0.32 -12.33
C GLY A 93 -5.12 0.22 -12.16
N ALA A 94 -5.83 1.31 -12.48
CA ALA A 94 -7.28 1.34 -12.48
C ALA A 94 -7.86 0.94 -13.85
N LEU A 95 -8.97 0.22 -13.85
CA LEU A 95 -9.79 0.00 -15.04
C LEU A 95 -10.71 1.20 -15.22
N LEU A 96 -10.80 1.71 -16.45
CA LEU A 96 -11.65 2.85 -16.79
C LEU A 96 -12.89 2.38 -17.55
N LYS A 97 -14.04 3.00 -17.27
CA LYS A 97 -15.31 2.78 -17.98
C LYS A 97 -15.29 3.32 -19.39
N THR A 98 -14.50 4.37 -19.60
CA THR A 98 -14.52 5.23 -20.77
C THR A 98 -13.08 5.40 -21.24
N ASP A 99 -12.90 5.46 -22.56
CA ASP A 99 -11.61 5.69 -23.19
C ASP A 99 -11.10 7.12 -22.96
N PHE A 100 -9.78 7.31 -22.95
CA PHE A 100 -9.11 8.57 -22.63
C PHE A 100 -9.52 9.73 -23.52
N GLN A 101 -9.82 9.48 -24.80
CA GLN A 101 -10.32 10.49 -25.74
C GLN A 101 -11.67 11.12 -25.31
N ASN A 102 -12.42 10.45 -24.45
CA ASN A 102 -13.72 10.89 -23.95
C ASN A 102 -13.67 11.30 -22.46
N ILE A 103 -12.47 11.45 -21.89
CA ILE A 103 -12.27 11.93 -20.53
C ILE A 103 -11.90 13.40 -20.60
N ASP A 104 -12.67 14.23 -19.90
CA ASP A 104 -12.39 15.64 -19.75
C ASP A 104 -11.09 15.88 -18.97
N GLU A 105 -10.22 16.75 -19.48
CA GLU A 105 -8.91 17.02 -18.87
C GLU A 105 -9.02 17.66 -17.48
N GLN A 106 -10.05 18.47 -17.23
CA GLN A 106 -10.23 19.14 -15.93
C GLN A 106 -10.69 18.16 -14.85
N THR A 107 -11.52 17.19 -15.24
CA THR A 107 -12.05 16.16 -14.35
C THR A 107 -11.06 15.00 -14.15
N GLY A 108 -10.30 14.66 -15.19
CA GLY A 108 -9.35 13.55 -15.20
C GLY A 108 -10.02 12.17 -15.15
N PRO A 109 -9.22 11.09 -15.14
CA PRO A 109 -9.73 9.71 -15.23
C PRO A 109 -10.41 9.22 -13.95
N GLY A 110 -10.32 9.98 -12.85
CA GLY A 110 -10.70 9.54 -11.52
C GLY A 110 -12.16 9.07 -11.39
N PRO A 111 -13.15 9.89 -11.82
CA PRO A 111 -14.56 9.49 -11.82
C PRO A 111 -14.91 8.33 -12.77
N HIS A 112 -14.02 7.99 -13.70
CA HIS A 112 -14.22 6.92 -14.66
C HIS A 112 -13.64 5.57 -14.20
N MET A 113 -13.01 5.51 -13.01
CA MET A 113 -12.50 4.26 -12.45
C MET A 113 -13.65 3.30 -12.08
N ILE A 114 -13.56 2.05 -12.54
CA ILE A 114 -14.55 0.98 -12.32
C ILE A 114 -13.94 -0.32 -11.79
N GLY A 115 -12.66 -0.29 -11.44
CA GLY A 115 -11.94 -1.47 -11.02
C GLY A 115 -10.44 -1.25 -10.95
N SER A 116 -9.74 -2.32 -10.64
CA SER A 116 -8.29 -2.37 -10.58
C SER A 116 -7.77 -3.63 -11.24
N ILE A 117 -6.57 -3.52 -11.81
CA ILE A 117 -5.79 -4.65 -12.30
C ILE A 117 -4.39 -4.55 -11.71
N PHE A 118 -3.83 -5.67 -11.29
CA PHE A 118 -2.45 -5.71 -10.81
C PHE A 118 -1.82 -7.09 -11.00
N ILE A 119 -0.51 -7.08 -11.28
CA ILE A 119 0.32 -8.27 -11.41
C ILE A 119 1.14 -8.41 -10.13
N VAL A 120 0.98 -9.54 -9.45
CA VAL A 120 1.61 -9.83 -8.17
C VAL A 120 2.43 -11.11 -8.19
N LEU A 121 3.38 -11.17 -7.27
CA LEU A 121 4.22 -12.32 -7.00
C LEU A 121 3.82 -12.92 -5.65
N GLY A 122 3.38 -14.17 -5.69
CA GLY A 122 2.92 -14.91 -4.51
C GLY A 122 3.38 -16.38 -4.52
N GLU A 123 3.25 -17.02 -3.37
CA GLU A 123 3.63 -18.41 -3.16
C GLU A 123 2.62 -19.37 -3.82
N SER A 124 1.34 -19.00 -3.78
CA SER A 124 0.23 -19.77 -4.35
C SER A 124 -0.95 -18.85 -4.70
N ILE A 125 -1.93 -19.36 -5.46
CA ILE A 125 -3.15 -18.60 -5.74
C ILE A 125 -3.95 -18.33 -4.45
N GLN A 126 -3.86 -19.22 -3.45
CA GLN A 126 -4.49 -19.08 -2.14
C GLN A 126 -3.83 -17.96 -1.33
N ASP A 127 -2.51 -17.87 -1.31
CA ASP A 127 -1.75 -16.78 -0.68
C ASP A 127 -2.15 -15.43 -1.29
N VAL A 128 -2.12 -15.33 -2.63
CA VAL A 128 -2.56 -14.12 -3.33
C VAL A 128 -3.99 -13.76 -2.95
N ARG A 129 -4.91 -14.73 -2.94
CA ARG A 129 -6.30 -14.48 -2.54
C ARG A 129 -6.40 -13.93 -1.12
N GLN A 130 -5.68 -14.52 -0.16
CA GLN A 130 -5.69 -14.06 1.24
C GLN A 130 -5.22 -12.61 1.37
N ARG A 131 -4.16 -12.24 0.66
CA ARG A 131 -3.61 -10.87 0.64
C ARG A 131 -4.57 -9.88 0.00
N VAL A 132 -5.16 -10.24 -1.15
CA VAL A 132 -6.16 -9.40 -1.83
C VAL A 132 -7.36 -9.15 -0.93
N MET A 133 -7.83 -10.16 -0.18
CA MET A 133 -8.95 -9.99 0.74
C MET A 133 -8.66 -9.03 1.91
N GLN A 134 -7.39 -8.78 2.22
CA GLN A 134 -6.96 -7.82 3.24
C GLN A 134 -6.73 -6.41 2.67
N ASP A 135 -6.92 -6.21 1.36
CA ASP A 135 -6.76 -4.91 0.72
C ASP A 135 -7.82 -3.91 1.20
N GLU A 136 -7.44 -2.64 1.32
CA GLU A 136 -8.33 -1.55 1.73
C GLU A 136 -9.52 -1.37 0.80
N TYR A 137 -9.39 -1.69 -0.49
CA TYR A 137 -10.52 -1.69 -1.40
C TYR A 137 -11.48 -2.85 -1.17
N VAL A 138 -11.06 -3.97 -0.58
CA VAL A 138 -12.00 -5.00 -0.09
C VAL A 138 -12.64 -4.54 1.21
N GLN A 139 -11.83 -4.11 2.17
CA GLN A 139 -12.31 -3.70 3.50
C GLN A 139 -13.25 -2.49 3.45
N GLY A 140 -12.99 -1.56 2.53
CA GLY A 140 -13.81 -0.37 2.26
C GLY A 140 -15.01 -0.61 1.34
N ASN A 141 -15.35 -1.87 1.02
CA ASN A 141 -16.44 -2.22 0.10
C ASN A 141 -16.34 -1.50 -1.26
N VAL A 142 -15.13 -1.34 -1.78
CA VAL A 142 -14.89 -0.74 -3.10
C VAL A 142 -14.97 -1.84 -4.15
N TRP A 143 -14.24 -2.93 -3.95
CA TRP A 143 -14.25 -4.08 -4.85
C TRP A 143 -15.39 -5.05 -4.56
N ASP A 144 -16.07 -5.46 -5.62
CA ASP A 144 -17.05 -6.53 -5.61
C ASP A 144 -16.32 -7.89 -5.58
N VAL A 145 -16.27 -8.50 -4.40
CA VAL A 145 -15.57 -9.77 -4.16
C VAL A 145 -16.14 -10.91 -5.01
N GLU A 146 -17.42 -10.86 -5.39
CA GLU A 146 -18.04 -11.88 -6.24
C GLU A 146 -17.50 -11.83 -7.68
N LYS A 147 -17.07 -10.64 -8.12
CA LYS A 147 -16.48 -10.42 -9.45
C LYS A 147 -14.96 -10.46 -9.46
N LEU A 148 -14.32 -10.66 -8.31
CA LEU A 148 -12.86 -10.77 -8.18
C LEU A 148 -12.34 -12.02 -8.89
N LYS A 149 -11.43 -11.84 -9.85
CA LYS A 149 -10.79 -12.93 -10.59
C LYS A 149 -9.28 -12.90 -10.41
N ILE A 150 -8.70 -14.05 -10.12
CA ILE A 150 -7.26 -14.24 -9.95
C ILE A 150 -6.82 -15.36 -10.90
N TYR A 151 -5.84 -15.08 -11.75
CA TYR A 151 -5.34 -16.01 -12.75
C TYR A 151 -3.84 -16.25 -12.56
N PRO A 152 -3.36 -17.51 -12.61
CA PRO A 152 -1.95 -17.77 -12.85
C PRO A 152 -1.54 -17.10 -14.17
N PHE A 153 -0.47 -16.31 -14.14
CA PHE A 153 -0.07 -15.47 -15.27
C PHE A 153 1.34 -15.83 -15.74
N LEU A 154 1.47 -16.16 -17.02
CA LEU A 154 2.76 -16.37 -17.65
C LEU A 154 3.09 -15.15 -18.52
N GLN A 155 4.03 -14.33 -18.06
CA GLN A 155 4.50 -13.16 -18.80
C GLN A 155 5.28 -13.61 -20.04
N ALA A 156 5.00 -12.98 -21.18
CA ALA A 156 5.73 -13.24 -22.42
C ALA A 156 7.23 -12.86 -22.28
N PRO A 157 8.16 -13.68 -22.83
CA PRO A 157 9.59 -13.41 -22.77
C PRO A 157 9.99 -12.38 -23.85
N LEU A 158 9.57 -11.13 -23.69
CA LEU A 158 9.94 -10.06 -24.61
C LEU A 158 11.37 -9.58 -24.31
N VAL A 159 12.19 -9.46 -25.35
CA VAL A 159 13.53 -8.89 -25.26
C VAL A 159 13.38 -7.39 -24.98
N LYS A 160 13.95 -6.92 -23.87
CA LYS A 160 14.05 -5.48 -23.61
C LYS A 160 14.91 -4.86 -24.71
N HIS A 161 14.38 -3.87 -25.42
CA HIS A 161 15.19 -3.16 -26.41
C HIS A 161 16.20 -2.28 -25.65
N LYS A 162 17.36 -1.98 -26.26
CA LYS A 162 18.48 -1.26 -25.60
C LYS A 162 18.07 0.04 -24.89
N HIS A 163 17.01 0.71 -25.36
CA HIS A 163 16.46 1.89 -24.71
C HIS A 163 15.91 1.64 -23.29
N ASP A 164 15.39 0.44 -23.01
CA ASP A 164 14.83 0.08 -21.70
C ASP A 164 15.92 -0.25 -20.67
N ILE A 165 17.11 -0.62 -21.15
CA ILE A 165 18.29 -0.89 -20.31
C ILE A 165 18.87 0.44 -19.83
N GLU A 166 19.01 1.43 -20.71
CA GLU A 166 19.53 2.76 -20.36
C GLU A 166 18.58 3.51 -19.42
N MET A 167 17.26 3.37 -19.59
CA MET A 167 16.26 3.98 -18.70
C MET A 167 16.14 3.27 -17.34
N GLY A 168 16.24 1.93 -17.32
CA GLY A 168 16.25 1.15 -16.08
C GLY A 168 17.53 1.35 -15.26
N GLU A 169 18.67 1.52 -15.92
CA GLU A 169 19.92 1.91 -15.28
C GLU A 169 19.91 3.37 -14.82
N ALA A 170 19.25 4.29 -15.54
CA ALA A 170 19.08 5.68 -15.08
C ALA A 170 18.18 5.81 -13.84
N GLU A 171 17.10 5.02 -13.74
CA GLU A 171 16.29 4.97 -12.51
C GLU A 171 17.03 4.30 -11.35
N ALA A 172 17.79 3.22 -11.60
CA ALA A 172 18.61 2.58 -10.57
C ALA A 172 19.81 3.45 -10.12
N ASN A 173 20.50 4.13 -11.04
CA ASN A 173 21.58 5.08 -10.74
C ASN A 173 21.10 6.42 -10.19
N SER A 174 19.81 6.76 -10.31
CA SER A 174 19.26 7.93 -9.61
C SER A 174 19.28 7.75 -8.08
N THR A 175 19.42 6.50 -7.60
CA THR A 175 19.54 6.16 -6.18
C THR A 175 20.99 5.89 -5.73
N SER A 176 21.97 5.86 -6.66
CA SER A 176 23.39 5.79 -6.30
C SER A 176 24.28 6.36 -7.41
N SER A 177 25.02 7.44 -7.10
CA SER A 177 26.06 8.09 -7.91
C SER A 177 25.61 9.19 -8.86
N SER A 178 25.18 10.32 -8.27
CA SER A 178 25.40 11.63 -8.90
C SER A 178 26.82 12.12 -8.56
N ASN A 179 27.73 12.00 -9.53
CA ASN A 179 28.99 12.76 -9.68
C ASN A 179 29.44 12.50 -11.13
N ASN A 180 29.66 13.46 -12.04
CA ASN A 180 30.02 14.85 -11.88
C ASN A 180 29.96 15.58 -13.25
N LYS A 181 29.86 16.91 -13.22
CA LYS A 181 29.62 17.89 -14.30
C LYS A 181 28.11 18.07 -14.59
N GLU A 182 27.37 18.87 -13.83
CA GLU A 182 27.38 20.34 -14.03
C GLU A 182 26.76 21.15 -12.87
N ASN A 183 26.71 20.66 -11.63
CA ASN A 183 26.16 21.43 -10.50
C ASN A 183 27.19 21.60 -9.37
N ALA A 184 28.23 22.38 -9.64
CA ALA A 184 29.18 22.79 -8.61
C ALA A 184 28.51 23.80 -7.65
N ASN A 185 28.13 23.34 -6.46
CA ASN A 185 27.85 24.24 -5.34
C ASN A 185 29.13 25.04 -5.05
N ALA A 186 29.08 26.34 -5.30
CA ALA A 186 30.21 27.23 -5.07
C ALA A 186 30.63 27.18 -3.59
N THR A 187 31.90 26.90 -3.32
CA THR A 187 32.46 26.95 -1.96
C THR A 187 32.52 28.40 -1.46
N LEU A 188 32.50 28.57 -0.14
CA LEU A 188 32.55 29.90 0.51
C LEU A 188 33.79 30.73 0.08
N GLY A 189 34.91 30.06 -0.22
CA GLY A 189 36.10 30.70 -0.78
C GLY A 189 35.87 31.24 -2.20
N GLN A 190 35.16 30.48 -3.03
CA GLN A 190 34.79 30.88 -4.39
C GLN A 190 33.85 32.10 -4.38
N LEU A 191 32.90 32.15 -3.44
CA LEU A 191 31.98 33.28 -3.28
C LEU A 191 32.69 34.56 -2.83
N ARG A 192 33.67 34.47 -1.92
CA ARG A 192 34.51 35.62 -1.53
C ARG A 192 35.33 36.15 -2.70
N GLN A 193 35.84 35.25 -3.54
CA GLN A 193 36.64 35.61 -4.71
C GLN A 193 35.79 36.25 -5.81
N ASP A 194 34.56 35.77 -6.02
CA ASP A 194 33.60 36.36 -6.96
C ASP A 194 33.08 37.74 -6.50
N LEU A 195 32.91 37.95 -5.18
CA LEU A 195 32.58 39.26 -4.59
C LEU A 195 33.72 40.27 -4.73
N ALA A 196 34.97 39.84 -4.50
CA ALA A 196 36.15 40.67 -4.74
C ALA A 196 36.34 41.01 -6.23
N ALA A 197 35.84 40.15 -7.13
CA ALA A 197 35.83 40.35 -8.57
C ALA A 197 34.60 41.12 -9.09
N GLY A 198 33.75 41.66 -8.21
CA GLY A 198 32.61 42.51 -8.59
C GLY A 198 31.42 41.78 -9.23
N LYS A 199 31.34 40.45 -9.13
CA LYS A 199 30.19 39.68 -9.63
C LYS A 199 29.05 39.72 -8.61
N GLY A 200 27.84 40.11 -9.07
CA GLY A 200 26.64 40.25 -8.23
C GLY A 200 26.21 38.96 -7.51
N PRO A 201 25.36 39.06 -6.47
CA PRO A 201 25.07 37.95 -5.57
C PRO A 201 24.31 36.82 -6.28
N LYS A 202 24.89 35.61 -6.28
CA LYS A 202 24.17 34.38 -6.65
C LYS A 202 23.22 33.99 -5.51
N ILE A 203 21.94 33.84 -5.83
CA ILE A 203 20.92 33.37 -4.88
C ILE A 203 21.27 31.95 -4.44
N VAL A 204 21.54 31.76 -3.15
CA VAL A 204 21.75 30.43 -2.56
C VAL A 204 20.42 29.94 -2.03
N THR A 205 19.97 28.79 -2.52
CA THR A 205 18.71 28.19 -2.07
C THR A 205 18.83 27.64 -0.65
N LEU A 206 17.73 27.66 0.12
CA LEU A 206 17.67 27.08 1.47
C LEU A 206 18.11 25.59 1.50
N GLY A 207 17.86 24.86 0.42
CA GLY A 207 18.34 23.48 0.26
C GLY A 207 19.87 23.37 0.17
N ALA A 208 20.52 24.30 -0.53
CA ALA A 208 21.99 24.38 -0.57
C ALA A 208 22.57 24.78 0.80
N LEU A 209 21.91 25.68 1.53
CA LEU A 209 22.30 26.02 2.91
C LEU A 209 22.23 24.82 3.86
N ARG A 210 21.16 24.02 3.77
CA ARG A 210 20.96 22.82 4.61
C ARG A 210 22.03 21.76 4.36
N LYS A 211 22.43 21.56 3.10
CA LYS A 211 23.52 20.64 2.73
C LYS A 211 24.88 21.10 3.25
N MET A 212 25.15 22.41 3.24
CA MET A 212 26.40 22.96 3.79
C MET A 212 26.50 22.71 5.31
N HIS A 213 25.42 22.94 6.05
CA HIS A 213 25.39 22.71 7.50
C HIS A 213 25.64 21.23 7.88
N GLN A 214 25.09 20.29 7.11
CA GLN A 214 25.34 18.85 7.30
C GLN A 214 26.80 18.46 7.02
N SER A 215 27.43 19.07 6.01
CA SER A 215 28.85 18.78 5.69
C SER A 215 29.82 19.31 6.75
N VAL A 216 29.45 20.39 7.44
CA VAL A 216 30.24 20.94 8.56
C VAL A 216 30.14 20.00 9.76
N TYR A 217 28.94 19.49 10.06
CA TYR A 217 28.74 18.54 11.16
C TYR A 217 29.55 17.24 10.97
N ASN A 218 29.64 16.72 9.76
CA ASN A 218 30.39 15.49 9.45
C ASN A 218 31.92 15.69 9.44
N ARG A 219 32.42 16.93 9.39
CA ARG A 219 33.86 17.22 9.39
C ARG A 219 34.47 17.28 10.80
N PHE A 220 33.63 17.35 11.84
CA PHE A 220 34.06 17.36 13.25
C PHE A 220 33.93 15.99 13.93
N GLN A 221 33.64 14.93 13.18
CA GLN A 221 33.47 13.56 13.70
C GLN A 221 34.53 12.58 13.15
N ASN A 222 35.58 13.09 12.50
CA ASN A 222 36.79 12.35 12.12
C ASN A 222 38.03 13.12 12.58
#